data_AF-A0A451BYJ9-F1
#
_entry.id   AF-A0A451BYJ9-F1
#
_cell.length_a   1.000
_cell.length_b   1.000
_cell.length_c   1.000
_cell.angle_alpha   90.00
_cell.angle_beta   90.00
_cell.angle_gamma   90.00
#
_symmetry.space_group_name_H-M   'P 1'
#
loop_
_entity.id
_entity.type
_entity.pdbx_description
1 polymer ?
#
loop_
_entity_poly.entity_id
_entity_poly.type
_entity_poly.pdbx_seq_one_letter_code
_entity_poly.pdbx_strand_id
1 'polypeptide(L)' 'MKTISGKTLCKILVSRGWKLKRINGSHHIFSHPDNPNILTVPVHGNRDLKRGTLTGLLDLAELTEKDI' A
#
# COMPACT_ATOMS: atom_id res chain seq x y z
N MET A 1 -16.10 4.49 2.39
CA MET A 1 -14.69 4.22 2.08
C MET A 1 -14.36 4.74 0.68
N LYS A 2 -13.54 5.78 0.63
CA LYS A 2 -12.89 6.26 -0.60
C LYS A 2 -11.89 5.20 -1.06
N THR A 3 -11.88 4.87 -2.35
CA THR A 3 -10.85 4.01 -2.95
C THR A 3 -9.75 4.88 -3.54
N ILE A 4 -8.53 4.35 -3.59
CA ILE A 4 -7.37 5.00 -4.21
C ILE A 4 -6.60 3.99 -5.05
N SER A 5 -5.86 4.49 -6.04
CA SER A 5 -4.95 3.65 -6.83
C SER A 5 -3.80 3.09 -6.00
N GLY A 6 -3.27 1.94 -6.42
CA GLY A 6 -2.06 1.37 -5.81
C GLY A 6 -0.87 2.33 -5.90
N LYS A 7 -0.78 3.14 -6.96
CA LYS A 7 0.25 4.18 -7.11
C LYS A 7 0.14 5.25 -6.01
N THR A 8 -1.08 5.66 -5.67
CA THR A 8 -1.32 6.61 -4.57
C THR A 8 -0.95 5.97 -3.23
N LEU A 9 -1.37 4.73 -2.98
CA LEU A 9 -1.05 4.02 -1.75
C LEU A 9 0.46 3.87 -1.55
N CYS A 10 1.21 3.51 -2.60
CA CYS A 10 2.67 3.43 -2.55
C CYS A 10 3.31 4.74 -2.06
N LYS A 11 2.82 5.90 -2.50
CA LYS A 11 3.35 7.21 -2.05
C LYS A 11 3.09 7.45 -0.56
N ILE A 12 1.91 7.09 -0.09
CA ILE A 12 1.52 7.21 1.32
C ILE A 12 2.37 6.27 2.18
N LEU A 13 2.56 5.02 1.74
CA LEU A 13 3.44 4.08 2.44
C LEU A 13 4.86 4.64 2.60
N VAL A 14 5.44 5.19 1.52
CA VAL A 14 6.78 5.81 1.58
C VAL A 14 6.83 6.99 2.55
N SER A 15 5.81 7.86 2.57
CA SER A 15 5.77 8.99 3.53
C SER A 15 5.60 8.53 4.98
N ARG A 16 5.10 7.32 5.19
CA ARG A 16 4.99 6.65 6.50
C ARG A 16 6.16 5.73 6.83
N GLY A 17 7.29 5.89 6.14
CA GLY A 17 8.53 5.17 6.47
C GLY A 17 8.64 3.77 5.86
N TRP A 18 7.63 3.29 5.12
CA TRP A 18 7.74 2.02 4.41
C TRP A 18 8.76 2.12 3.28
N LYS A 19 9.61 1.10 3.16
CA LYS A 19 10.67 1.04 2.16
C LYS A 19 10.29 0.04 1.08
N LEU A 20 10.28 0.49 -0.17
CA LEU A 20 10.15 -0.40 -1.32
C LEU A 20 11.37 -1.32 -1.39
N LYS A 21 11.13 -2.63 -1.38
CA LYS A 21 12.19 -3.66 -1.40
C LYS A 21 12.37 -4.28 -2.76
N ARG A 22 11.28 -4.58 -3.46
CA ARG A 22 11.31 -5.16 -4.80
C ARG A 22 10.03 -4.84 -5.55
N ILE A 23 10.11 -4.89 -6.87
CA ILE A 23 8.96 -4.85 -7.77
C ILE A 23 8.98 -6.13 -8.61
N ASN A 24 7.85 -6.83 -8.69
CA ASN A 24 7.66 -7.95 -9.61
C ASN A 24 6.41 -7.71 -10.46
N GLY A 25 6.62 -7.32 -11.72
CA GLY A 25 5.54 -6.86 -12.60
C GLY A 25 4.85 -5.63 -12.00
N SER A 26 3.53 -5.74 -11.78
CA SER A 26 2.74 -4.66 -11.16
C SER A 26 2.78 -4.66 -9.62
N HIS A 27 3.33 -5.68 -8.99
CA HIS A 27 3.33 -5.80 -7.53
C HIS A 27 4.55 -5.12 -6.91
N HIS A 28 4.29 -4.12 -6.08
CA HIS A 28 5.30 -3.36 -5.35
C HIS A 28 5.35 -3.87 -3.91
N ILE A 29 6.52 -4.32 -3.46
CA ILE A 29 6.67 -5.01 -2.19
C ILE A 29 7.42 -4.13 -1.20
N PHE A 30 6.79 -3.84 -0.07
CA PHE A 30 7.30 -2.94 0.96
C PHE A 30 7.55 -3.66 2.28
N SER A 31 8.50 -3.13 3.06
CA SER A 31 8.72 -3.51 4.45
C SER A 31 8.92 -2.26 5.30
N HIS A 32 8.61 -2.32 6.60
CA HIS A 32 8.89 -1.27 7.57
C HIS A 32 9.85 -1.81 8.64
N PRO A 33 10.78 -1.00 9.20
CA PRO A 33 11.65 -1.45 10.29
C PRO A 33 10.88 -1.84 11.55
N ASP A 34 9.82 -1.09 11.89
CA ASP A 34 9.06 -1.26 13.14
C ASP A 34 7.76 -2.07 12.97
N ASN A 35 7.46 -2.53 11.75
CA ASN A 35 6.28 -3.36 11.49
C ASN A 35 6.72 -4.62 10.72
N PRO A 36 6.48 -5.84 11.27
CA PRO A 36 6.99 -7.08 10.71
C PRO A 36 6.28 -7.52 9.42
N ASN A 37 5.14 -6.90 9.07
CA ASN A 37 4.39 -7.26 7.89
C ASN A 37 5.12 -6.85 6.61
N ILE A 38 4.97 -7.67 5.57
CA ILE A 38 5.38 -7.34 4.20
C ILE A 38 4.14 -6.99 3.40
N LEU A 39 4.11 -5.79 2.84
CA LEU A 39 2.99 -5.34 2.02
C LEU A 39 3.28 -5.60 0.55
N THR A 40 2.32 -6.20 -0.15
CA THR A 40 2.37 -6.35 -1.61
C THR A 40 1.25 -5.52 -2.22
N VAL A 41 1.60 -4.37 -2.81
CA VAL A 41 0.64 -3.43 -3.40
C VAL A 41 0.55 -3.66 -4.91
N PRO A 42 -0.61 -4.06 -5.46
CA PRO A 42 -0.80 -4.14 -6.90
C PRO A 42 -0.97 -2.74 -7.51
N VAL A 43 -0.17 -2.44 -8.54
CA VAL A 43 -0.19 -1.14 -9.23
C VAL A 43 -0.61 -1.33 -10.68
N HIS A 44 -1.88 -1.08 -10.99
CA HIS A 44 -2.47 -1.21 -12.33
C HIS A 44 -2.76 0.18 -12.94
N GLY A 45 -1.70 1.00 -13.07
CA GLY A 45 -1.81 2.38 -13.55
C GLY A 45 -2.52 3.29 -12.53
N ASN A 46 -3.53 4.03 -13.00
CA ASN A 46 -4.35 4.93 -12.17
C ASN A 46 -5.65 4.27 -11.69
N ARG A 47 -5.82 2.96 -11.90
CA ARG A 47 -7.02 2.25 -11.44
C ARG A 47 -6.98 2.09 -9.92
N ASP A 48 -8.12 2.37 -9.30
CA ASP A 48 -8.31 2.17 -7.88
C ASP A 48 -8.24 0.70 -7.46
N LEU A 49 -7.71 0.49 -6.27
CA LEU A 49 -7.72 -0.81 -5.61
C LEU A 49 -9.16 -1.19 -5.24
N LYS A 50 -9.49 -2.49 -5.34
CA LYS A 50 -10.73 -3.00 -4.79
C LYS A 50 -10.75 -2.74 -3.28
N ARG A 51 -11.93 -2.42 -2.74
CA ARG A 51 -12.12 -2.09 -1.32
C ARG A 51 -11.44 -3.07 -0.38
N GLY A 52 -11.68 -4.37 -0.53
CA GLY A 52 -11.08 -5.40 0.35
C GLY A 52 -9.56 -5.43 0.30
N THR A 53 -8.96 -5.23 -0.89
CA THR A 53 -7.50 -5.15 -1.03
C THR A 53 -6.96 -3.90 -0.33
N LEU A 54 -7.61 -2.75 -0.50
CA LEU A 54 -7.20 -1.52 0.16
C LEU A 54 -7.32 -1.64 1.68
N THR A 55 -8.46 -2.13 2.19
CA THR A 55 -8.68 -2.31 3.63
C THR A 55 -7.63 -3.22 4.25
N GLY A 56 -7.42 -4.42 3.68
CA GLY A 56 -6.42 -5.34 4.23
C GLY A 56 -4.99 -4.79 4.20
N LEU A 57 -4.63 -4.00 3.18
CA LEU A 57 -3.33 -3.33 3.13
C LEU A 57 -3.20 -2.23 4.17
N LEU A 58 -4.26 -1.45 4.42
CA LEU A 58 -4.26 -0.42 5.47
C LEU A 58 -4.16 -1.04 6.87
N ASP A 59 -4.90 -2.12 7.12
CA ASP A 59 -4.87 -2.82 8.41
C ASP A 59 -3.46 -3.35 8.72
N LEU A 60 -2.82 -4.02 7.75
CA LEU A 60 -1.45 -4.52 7.89
C LEU A 60 -0.42 -3.38 8.03
N ALA A 61 -0.71 -2.22 7.44
CA ALA A 61 0.11 -1.03 7.51
C ALA A 61 -0.15 -0.18 8.77
N GLU A 62 -1.11 -0.57 9.62
CA GLU A 62 -1.58 0.21 10.77
C GLU A 62 -2.04 1.63 10.37
N LEU A 63 -2.69 1.73 9.20
CA LEU A 63 -3.25 2.96 8.64
C LEU A 63 -4.78 2.92 8.62
N THR A 64 -5.39 4.08 8.49
CA THR A 64 -6.84 4.30 8.49
C THR A 64 -7.29 5.07 7.24
N GLU A 65 -8.61 5.20 7.04
CA GLU A 65 -9.16 6.03 5.96
C GLU A 65 -8.73 7.50 6.03
N LYS A 66 -8.31 8.01 7.21
CA LYS A 66 -7.83 9.39 7.36
C LYS A 66 -6.45 9.63 6.75
N ASP A 67 -5.73 8.55 6.46
CA ASP A 67 -4.39 8.59 5.91
C ASP A 67 -4.37 8.63 4.38
N ILE A 68 -5.55 8.51 3.72
CA ILE A 68 -5.74 8.38 2.26
C ILE A 68 -6.68 9.42 1.61
#